data_AF-A0A944Y5K7-F1
#
_entry.id   AF-A0A944Y5K7-F1
#
_cell.length_a   1.000
_cell.length_b   1.000
_cell.length_c   1.000
_cell.angle_alpha   90.00
_cell.angle_beta   90.00
_cell.angle_gamma   90.00
#
_symmetry.space_group_name_H-M   'P 1'
#
loop_
_entity.id
_entity.type
_entity.pdbx_description
1 polymer ?
#
loop_
_entity_poly.entity_id
_entity_poly.type
_entity_poly.pdbx_seq_one_letter_code
_entity_poly.pdbx_strand_id
1 'polypeptide(L)'
;MGSLFCWEQLDSLKKESFLKQISEIFFEASLKKTFTDLEAKENFFNLWCGQYIETFPREFWLMLDIDGAVLGYLCGCSEYTKLQGLPGYELFEEEMKNFPAHLHINIATKSRGQ
;
A
#
# COMPACT_ATOMS: atom_id res chain seq x y z
N MET A 1 18.41 -6.55 -10.90
CA MET A 1 18.33 -6.26 -9.45
C MET A 1 17.36 -5.10 -9.29
N GLY A 2 16.34 -5.23 -8.44
CA GLY A 2 15.36 -4.17 -8.24
C GLY A 2 15.91 -3.00 -7.42
N SER A 3 15.26 -1.85 -7.48
CA SER A 3 15.59 -0.66 -6.69
C SER A 3 14.36 -0.14 -5.96
N LEU A 4 14.56 0.34 -4.73
CA LEU A 4 13.50 0.87 -3.88
C LEU A 4 13.37 2.38 -4.07
N PHE A 5 12.15 2.87 -4.24
CA PHE A 5 11.84 4.28 -4.45
C PHE A 5 10.71 4.74 -3.53
N CYS A 6 10.88 5.92 -2.93
CA CYS A 6 9.82 6.58 -2.17
C CYS A 6 8.83 7.25 -3.14
N TRP A 7 7.53 7.17 -2.88
CA TRP A 7 6.47 7.70 -3.75
C TRP A 7 6.62 9.20 -4.03
N GLU A 8 6.98 9.99 -3.02
CA GLU A 8 7.24 11.43 -3.18
C GLU A 8 8.32 11.73 -4.24
N GLN A 9 9.30 10.84 -4.42
CA GLN A 9 10.44 11.02 -5.32
C GLN A 9 10.17 10.53 -6.75
N LEU A 10 9.05 9.84 -6.98
CA LEU A 10 8.72 9.31 -8.29
C LEU A 10 8.28 10.42 -9.25
N ASP A 11 8.68 10.27 -10.51
CA ASP A 11 8.24 11.13 -11.62
C ASP A 11 6.72 11.19 -11.68
N SER A 12 6.18 12.42 -11.59
CA SER A 12 4.74 12.68 -11.60
C SER A 12 4.06 12.17 -12.87
N LEU A 13 4.76 12.16 -14.01
CA LEU A 13 4.24 11.67 -15.28
C LEU A 13 4.01 10.15 -15.29
N LYS A 14 4.64 9.41 -14.36
CA LYS A 14 4.51 7.95 -14.26
C LYS A 14 3.57 7.49 -13.14
N LYS A 15 3.12 8.39 -12.26
CA LYS A 15 2.36 8.02 -11.04
C LYS A 15 1.06 7.29 -11.35
N GLU A 16 0.37 7.64 -12.42
CA GLU A 16 -0.85 6.93 -12.84
C GLU A 16 -0.57 5.47 -13.22
N SER A 17 0.52 5.24 -13.97
CA SER A 17 0.96 3.89 -14.34
C SER A 17 1.36 3.06 -13.11
N PHE A 18 2.06 3.67 -12.16
CA PHE A 18 2.38 3.01 -10.90
C PHE A 18 1.15 2.71 -10.06
N LEU A 19 0.19 3.65 -9.97
CA LEU A 19 -1.05 3.45 -9.24
C LEU A 19 -1.85 2.26 -9.77
N LYS A 20 -1.92 2.11 -11.10
CA LYS A 20 -2.54 0.96 -11.75
C LYS A 20 -1.87 -0.36 -11.35
N GLN A 21 -0.53 -0.42 -11.38
CA GLN A 21 0.22 -1.63 -10.99
C GLN A 21 0.09 -1.94 -9.50
N ILE A 22 0.10 -0.92 -8.64
CA ILE A 22 -0.12 -1.07 -7.19
C ILE A 22 -1.51 -1.65 -6.92
N SER A 23 -2.54 -1.13 -7.58
CA SER A 23 -3.91 -1.64 -7.47
C SER A 23 -4.03 -3.09 -7.93
N GLU A 24 -3.40 -3.43 -9.05
CA GLU A 24 -3.33 -4.82 -9.55
C GLU A 24 -2.67 -5.76 -8.51
N ILE A 25 -1.52 -5.38 -7.94
CA ILE A 25 -0.81 -6.15 -6.91
C ILE A 25 -1.65 -6.27 -5.64
N PHE A 26 -2.32 -5.18 -5.21
CA PHE A 26 -3.19 -5.19 -4.03
C PHE A 26 -4.33 -6.19 -4.20
N PHE A 27 -5.05 -6.16 -5.33
CA PHE A 27 -6.15 -7.09 -5.58
C PHE A 27 -5.68 -8.52 -5.82
N GLU A 28 -4.48 -8.71 -6.40
CA GLU A 28 -3.84 -10.01 -6.51
C GLU A 28 -3.56 -10.62 -5.12
N ALA A 29 -3.07 -9.82 -4.18
CA ALA A 29 -2.74 -10.26 -2.82
C ALA A 29 -3.96 -10.33 -1.86
N SER A 30 -5.04 -9.58 -2.12
CA SER A 30 -6.22 -9.54 -1.27
C SER A 30 -6.95 -10.88 -1.18
N LEU A 31 -7.45 -11.25 0.01
CA LEU A 31 -8.37 -12.39 0.16
C LEU A 31 -9.77 -12.10 -0.41
N LYS A 32 -10.19 -10.83 -0.39
CA LYS A 32 -11.47 -10.41 -0.99
C LYS A 32 -11.30 -10.26 -2.50
N LYS A 33 -11.97 -11.12 -3.26
CA LYS A 33 -11.92 -11.16 -4.74
C LYS A 33 -13.19 -10.66 -5.42
N THR A 34 -14.32 -10.64 -4.71
CA THR A 34 -15.62 -10.23 -5.26
C THR A 34 -16.13 -8.98 -4.55
N PHE A 35 -16.80 -8.13 -5.34
CA PHE A 35 -17.35 -6.84 -4.91
C PHE A 35 -18.73 -6.69 -5.54
N THR A 36 -19.61 -5.92 -4.89
CA THR A 36 -20.97 -5.66 -5.38
C THR A 36 -20.97 -4.82 -6.66
N ASP A 37 -20.02 -3.89 -6.74
CA ASP A 37 -19.86 -2.91 -7.80
C ASP A 37 -18.42 -2.34 -7.80
N LEU A 38 -18.14 -1.41 -8.71
CA LEU A 38 -16.83 -0.77 -8.83
C LEU A 38 -16.52 0.17 -7.66
N GLU A 39 -17.52 0.88 -7.13
CA GLU A 39 -17.36 1.81 -6.02
C GLU A 39 -16.93 1.08 -4.75
N ALA A 40 -17.56 -0.05 -4.43
CA ALA A 40 -17.19 -0.90 -3.31
C ALA A 40 -15.76 -1.46 -3.46
N LYS A 41 -15.32 -1.73 -4.69
CA LYS A 41 -13.96 -2.18 -4.99
C LYS A 41 -12.95 -1.04 -4.76
N GLU A 42 -13.24 0.15 -5.23
CA GLU A 42 -12.40 1.35 -5.05
C GLU A 42 -12.32 1.75 -3.58
N ASN A 43 -13.44 1.77 -2.86
CA ASN A 43 -13.48 2.05 -1.42
C ASN A 43 -12.63 1.05 -0.63
N PHE A 44 -12.67 -0.23 -1.00
CA PHE A 44 -11.83 -1.24 -0.38
C PHE A 44 -10.34 -1.01 -0.67
N PHE A 45 -9.96 -0.66 -1.91
CA PHE A 45 -8.58 -0.29 -2.22
C PHE A 45 -8.13 0.94 -1.45
N ASN A 46 -8.95 2.00 -1.40
CA ASN A 46 -8.62 3.25 -0.71
C ASN A 46 -8.44 3.03 0.79
N LEU A 47 -9.33 2.28 1.44
CA LEU A 47 -9.26 1.98 2.86
C LEU A 47 -7.98 1.23 3.24
N TRP A 48 -7.50 0.30 2.41
CA TRP A 48 -6.37 -0.56 2.78
C TRP A 48 -5.05 -0.22 2.08
N CYS A 49 -5.04 0.65 1.08
CA CYS A 49 -3.83 0.99 0.33
C CYS A 49 -3.83 2.43 -0.18
N GLY A 50 -4.88 2.81 -0.92
CA GLY A 50 -4.91 4.09 -1.66
C GLY A 50 -4.72 5.32 -0.78
N GLN A 51 -5.37 5.38 0.39
CA GLN A 51 -5.26 6.55 1.28
C GLN A 51 -3.83 6.84 1.74
N TYR A 52 -2.97 5.82 1.89
CA TYR A 52 -1.59 5.98 2.33
C TYR A 52 -0.75 6.75 1.31
N ILE A 53 -1.10 6.70 0.03
CA ILE A 53 -0.40 7.44 -1.03
C ILE A 53 -0.55 8.95 -0.83
N GLU A 54 -1.74 9.39 -0.39
CA GLU A 54 -2.07 10.79 -0.21
C GLU A 54 -1.67 11.29 1.17
N THR A 55 -1.94 10.50 2.21
CA THR A 55 -1.70 10.89 3.61
C THR A 55 -0.24 10.71 4.02
N PHE A 56 0.44 9.67 3.50
CA PHE A 56 1.80 9.29 3.88
C PHE A 56 2.72 9.06 2.66
N PRO A 57 2.82 10.01 1.71
CA PRO A 57 3.61 9.83 0.48
C PRO A 57 5.11 9.61 0.73
N ARG A 58 5.62 9.99 1.92
CA ARG A 58 7.00 9.77 2.36
C ARG A 58 7.23 8.38 2.97
N GLU A 59 6.16 7.68 3.30
CA GLU A 59 6.17 6.34 3.89
C GLU A 59 5.57 5.29 2.94
N PHE A 60 5.37 5.66 1.68
CA PHE A 60 4.95 4.78 0.62
C PHE A 60 6.13 4.49 -0.30
N TRP A 61 6.51 3.23 -0.41
CA TRP A 61 7.71 2.77 -1.11
C TRP A 61 7.35 1.74 -2.17
N LEU A 62 7.98 1.84 -3.34
CA LEU A 62 7.86 0.88 -4.44
C LEU A 62 9.18 0.18 -4.68
N MET A 63 9.13 -1.13 -4.89
CA MET A 63 10.23 -1.88 -5.49
C MET A 63 10.01 -1.92 -7.00
N LEU A 64 10.95 -1.37 -7.78
CA LEU A 64 10.91 -1.37 -9.24
C LEU A 64 11.98 -2.31 -9.80
N ASP A 65 11.68 -3.00 -10.91
CA ASP A 65 12.70 -3.70 -11.69
C ASP A 65 13.49 -2.76 -12.61
N ILE A 66 14.41 -3.34 -13.40
CA ILE A 66 15.28 -2.59 -14.32
C ILE A 66 14.51 -1.89 -15.45
N ASP A 67 13.31 -2.40 -15.79
CA ASP A 67 12.45 -1.85 -16.83
C ASP A 67 11.43 -0.85 -16.24
N GLY A 68 11.44 -0.68 -14.91
CA GLY A 68 10.56 0.22 -14.18
C GLY A 68 9.19 -0.37 -13.84
N ALA A 69 9.01 -1.69 -13.94
CA ALA A 69 7.78 -2.35 -13.49
C ALA A 69 7.77 -2.50 -11.96
N VAL A 70 6.59 -2.35 -11.36
CA VAL A 70 6.39 -2.48 -9.92
C VAL A 70 6.42 -3.97 -9.54
N LEU A 71 7.40 -4.36 -8.73
CA LEU A 71 7.53 -5.71 -8.18
C LEU A 71 6.73 -5.87 -6.88
N GLY A 72 6.51 -4.77 -6.17
CA GLY A 72 5.77 -4.72 -4.91
C GLY A 72 5.83 -3.35 -4.28
N TYR A 73 5.11 -3.18 -3.18
CA TYR A 73 5.09 -1.95 -2.42
C TYR A 73 5.08 -2.21 -0.92
N LEU A 74 5.53 -1.20 -0.17
CA LEU A 74 5.42 -1.10 1.29
C LEU A 74 4.81 0.26 1.59
N CYS A 75 3.72 0.30 2.35
CA CYS A 75 3.09 1.54 2.79
C CYS A 75 2.68 1.44 4.25
N GLY A 76 2.46 2.57 4.91
CA GLY A 76 2.14 2.55 6.33
C GLY A 76 2.14 3.93 6.95
N CYS A 77 2.15 3.92 8.28
CA CYS A 77 2.29 5.10 9.10
C CYS A 77 3.19 4.77 10.29
N SER A 78 4.17 5.63 10.54
CA SER A 78 5.09 5.56 11.68
C SER A 78 4.46 5.97 13.02
N GLU A 79 3.30 6.63 12.99
CA GLU A 79 2.58 7.17 14.14
C GLU A 79 1.19 6.55 14.28
N TYR A 80 0.99 5.72 15.31
CA TYR A 80 -0.28 5.00 15.51
C TYR A 80 -1.51 5.91 15.67
N THR A 81 -1.34 7.12 16.23
CA THR A 81 -2.44 8.07 16.43
C THR A 81 -3.13 8.46 15.13
N LYS A 82 -2.44 8.36 13.99
CA LYS A 82 -3.01 8.65 12.67
C LYS A 82 -3.81 7.49 12.08
N LEU A 83 -3.86 6.35 12.77
CA LEU A 83 -4.66 5.17 12.41
C LEU A 83 -6.02 5.15 13.12
N GLN A 84 -6.32 6.16 13.96
CA GLN A 84 -7.61 6.27 14.63
C GLN A 84 -8.76 6.25 13.62
N GLY A 85 -9.78 5.43 13.91
CA GLY A 85 -10.93 5.25 13.02
C GLY A 85 -10.75 4.17 11.94
N LEU A 86 -9.55 3.59 11.78
CA LEU A 86 -9.41 2.39 10.96
C LEU A 86 -10.04 1.18 11.64
N PRO A 87 -10.64 0.25 10.86
CA PRO A 87 -11.22 -0.96 11.41
C PRO A 87 -10.19 -1.74 12.25
N GLY A 88 -10.54 -2.02 13.51
CA GLY A 88 -9.69 -2.76 14.43
C GLY A 88 -8.78 -1.90 15.32
N TYR A 89 -8.67 -0.58 15.09
CA TYR A 89 -7.84 0.30 15.93
C TYR A 89 -8.18 0.18 17.43
N GLU A 90 -9.47 0.27 17.77
CA GLU A 90 -9.94 0.23 19.17
C GLU A 90 -9.63 -1.09 19.88
N LEU A 91 -9.44 -2.19 19.13
CA LEU A 91 -9.12 -3.50 19.70
C LEU A 91 -7.65 -3.64 20.09
N PHE A 92 -6.77 -2.81 19.50
CA PHE A 92 -5.32 -2.92 19.64
C PHE A 92 -4.65 -1.61 20.09
N GLU A 93 -5.44 -0.67 20.64
CA GLU A 93 -4.94 0.67 20.96
C GLU A 93 -3.76 0.64 21.95
N GLU A 94 -3.81 -0.22 22.97
CA GLU A 94 -2.73 -0.35 23.95
C GLU A 94 -1.46 -0.97 23.35
N GLU A 95 -1.60 -1.97 22.48
CA GLU A 95 -0.49 -2.59 21.76
C GLU A 95 0.15 -1.60 20.79
N MET A 96 -0.65 -0.79 20.09
CA MET A 96 -0.17 0.22 19.17
C MET A 96 0.67 1.31 19.85
N LYS A 97 0.49 1.57 21.15
CA LYS A 97 1.40 2.46 21.91
C LYS A 97 2.81 1.89 22.02
N ASN A 98 2.93 0.56 22.12
CA ASN A 98 4.22 -0.15 22.18
C ASN A 98 4.80 -0.42 20.79
N PHE A 99 3.94 -0.52 19.77
CA PHE A 99 4.30 -0.74 18.36
C PHE A 99 3.68 0.37 17.49
N PRO A 100 4.26 1.59 17.52
CA PRO A 100 3.62 2.77 16.95
C PRO A 100 3.59 2.79 15.42
N ALA A 101 4.48 2.01 14.78
CA ALA A 101 4.53 1.89 13.34
C ALA A 101 3.63 0.76 12.84
N HIS A 102 2.85 1.05 11.81
CA HIS A 102 2.00 0.11 11.09
C HIS A 102 2.40 0.08 9.62
N LEU A 103 2.37 -1.11 9.01
CA LEU A 103 2.68 -1.24 7.59
C LEU A 103 1.84 -2.31 6.91
N HIS A 104 1.58 -2.10 5.62
CA HIS A 104 1.15 -3.09 4.66
C HIS A 104 2.25 -3.29 3.63
N ILE A 105 2.51 -4.56 3.29
CA ILE A 105 3.45 -4.93 2.24
C ILE A 105 2.78 -5.94 1.32
N ASN A 106 2.81 -5.70 0.02
CA ASN A 106 2.34 -6.64 -0.98
C ASN A 106 3.32 -6.72 -2.14
N ILE A 107 3.60 -7.95 -2.55
CA ILE A 107 4.54 -8.29 -3.62
C ILE A 107 3.76 -9.02 -4.72
N ALA A 108 4.01 -8.66 -5.98
CA ALA A 108 3.44 -9.34 -7.15
C ALA A 108 3.76 -10.83 -7.09
N THR A 109 2.82 -11.72 -7.46
CA THR A 109 3.03 -13.18 -7.29
C THR A 109 4.30 -13.68 -7.97
N LYS A 110 4.59 -13.17 -9.19
CA LYS A 110 5.79 -13.51 -9.96
C LYS A 110 7.12 -13.13 -9.28
N SER A 111 7.08 -12.26 -8.27
CA SER A 111 8.25 -11.66 -7.61
C SER A 111 8.49 -12.20 -6.20
N ARG A 112 7.64 -13.10 -5.69
CA ARG A 112 7.75 -13.64 -4.32
C ARG A 112 8.83 -14.73 -4.23
N GLY A 113 9.50 -14.82 -3.07
CA GLY A 113 10.47 -15.89 -2.78
C GLY A 113 11.82 -15.74 -3.50
N GLN A 114 12.16 -14.51 -3.91
CA GLN A 114 13.42 -14.17 -4.58
C GLN A 114 14.39 -13.46 -3.62
#